data_AF-A0A6Y3DX73-F1
#
_entry.id   AF-A0A6Y3DX73-F1
#
_cell.length_a   1.000
_cell.length_b   1.000
_cell.length_c   1.000
_cell.angle_alpha   90.00
_cell.angle_beta   90.00
_cell.angle_gamma   90.00
#
_symmetry.space_group_name_H-M   'P 1'
#
loop_
_entity.id
_entity.type
_entity.pdbx_description
1 polymer ?
#
loop_
_entity_poly.entity_id
_entity_poly.type
_entity_poly.pdbx_seq_one_letter_code
_entity_poly.pdbx_strand_id
1 'polypeptide(L)'
;MYNDRTEPAITALLNDETPSSIHKLLVQVASIYDVKDLAAQLNAATGSDWSRASLIRQIKGSVNECRITQEEYHYLRSLLPSRPADYDQKFFRFIDLFAGIGGLRSGFDAIGGKCVFTSEWNQFSRRTYSANWYCDETEHYFNSDIRDITLSNLPDVSDDQAYASIDASIPDHDVLLA
;
A
#
# COMPACT_ATOMS: atom_id res chain seq x y z
N MET A 1 -42.56 -24.11 -1.78
CA MET A 1 -41.26 -24.61 -2.24
C MET A 1 -40.26 -23.49 -2.04
N TYR A 2 -39.26 -23.76 -1.20
CA TYR A 2 -38.24 -22.84 -0.72
C TYR A 2 -37.51 -22.14 -1.88
N ASN A 3 -37.42 -20.81 -1.81
CA ASN A 3 -36.53 -20.04 -2.67
C ASN A 3 -35.25 -19.79 -1.86
N ASP A 4 -34.27 -20.66 -2.08
CA ASP A 4 -32.98 -20.66 -1.41
C ASP A 4 -32.17 -19.48 -1.95
N ARG A 5 -32.24 -18.35 -1.24
CA ARG A 5 -31.30 -17.24 -1.45
C ARG A 5 -30.00 -17.69 -0.83
N THR A 6 -29.10 -18.22 -1.65
CA THR A 6 -27.69 -18.34 -1.31
C THR A 6 -27.16 -16.93 -1.04
N GLU A 7 -27.05 -16.60 0.25
CA GLU A 7 -26.23 -15.50 0.72
C GLU A 7 -24.85 -15.65 0.08
N PRO A 8 -24.26 -14.57 -0.48
CA PRO A 8 -22.86 -14.65 -0.87
C PRO A 8 -22.08 -14.93 0.39
N ALA A 9 -21.37 -16.06 0.39
CA ALA A 9 -20.44 -16.42 1.43
C ALA A 9 -19.61 -15.18 1.78
N ILE A 10 -19.77 -14.70 3.01
CA ILE A 10 -18.75 -13.88 3.64
C ILE A 10 -17.54 -14.81 3.70
N THR A 11 -16.74 -14.77 2.64
CA THR A 11 -15.43 -15.41 2.63
C THR A 11 -14.65 -14.65 3.66
N ALA A 12 -14.66 -15.18 4.89
CA ALA A 12 -13.76 -14.79 5.94
C ALA A 12 -12.36 -14.79 5.32
N LEU A 13 -11.82 -13.61 5.05
CA LEU A 13 -10.39 -13.46 4.83
C LEU A 13 -9.75 -14.06 6.07
N LEU A 14 -9.03 -15.16 5.85
CA LEU A 14 -8.34 -15.93 6.86
C LEU A 14 -7.67 -14.97 7.85
N ASN A 15 -7.96 -15.14 9.14
CA ASN A 15 -7.24 -14.51 10.24
C ASN A 15 -5.78 -15.01 10.21
N ASP A 16 -5.01 -14.54 9.23
CA ASP A 16 -3.59 -14.84 9.10
C ASP A 16 -2.80 -13.91 10.01
N GLU A 17 -3.19 -13.86 11.29
CA GLU A 17 -2.62 -13.02 12.36
C GLU A 17 -1.35 -13.66 12.91
N THR A 18 -0.53 -14.19 11.99
CA THR A 18 0.77 -14.74 12.31
C THR A 18 1.71 -13.64 12.80
N PRO A 19 2.74 -13.96 13.62
CA PRO A 19 3.74 -12.97 14.02
C PRO A 19 4.36 -12.22 12.83
N SER A 20 4.50 -12.90 11.68
CA SER A 20 4.97 -12.32 10.43
C SER A 20 4.04 -11.25 9.87
N SER A 21 2.74 -11.54 9.79
CA SER A 21 1.74 -10.57 9.32
C SER A 21 1.65 -9.33 10.22
N ILE A 22 1.72 -9.53 11.54
CA ILE A 22 1.64 -8.48 12.54
C ILE A 22 2.85 -7.56 12.43
N HIS A 23 4.05 -8.15 12.37
CA HIS A 23 5.28 -7.38 12.19
C HIS A 23 5.29 -6.64 10.85
N LYS A 24 4.85 -7.28 9.77
CA LYS A 24 4.73 -6.65 8.44
C LYS A 24 3.78 -5.45 8.48
N LEU A 25 2.61 -5.60 9.09
CA LEU A 25 1.65 -4.51 9.26
C LEU A 25 2.26 -3.35 10.05
N LEU A 26 2.92 -3.65 11.17
CA LEU A 26 3.58 -2.63 12.00
C LEU A 26 4.62 -1.83 11.19
N VAL A 27 5.47 -2.53 10.43
CA VAL A 27 6.48 -1.88 9.56
C VAL A 27 5.81 -1.03 8.49
N GLN A 28 4.74 -1.52 7.87
CA GLN A 28 3.99 -0.79 6.85
C GLN A 28 3.38 0.51 7.42
N VAL A 29 2.66 0.44 8.54
CA VAL A 29 2.06 1.61 9.20
C VAL A 29 3.15 2.61 9.60
N ALA A 30 4.27 2.14 10.16
CA ALA A 30 5.39 2.99 10.56
C ALA A 30 6.13 3.65 9.37
N SER A 31 5.95 3.14 8.15
CA SER A 31 6.47 3.80 6.93
C SER A 31 5.62 4.99 6.49
N ILE A 32 4.35 5.02 6.92
CA ILE A 32 3.33 6.00 6.55
C ILE A 32 3.21 7.09 7.64
N TYR A 33 3.11 6.69 8.89
CA TYR A 33 2.85 7.58 10.03
C TYR A 33 4.11 7.83 10.87
N ASP A 34 4.18 9.00 11.52
CA ASP A 34 5.26 9.27 12.47
C ASP A 34 5.14 8.35 13.69
N VAL A 35 6.26 7.75 14.10
CA VAL A 35 6.27 6.72 15.15
C VAL A 35 5.91 7.29 16.53
N LYS A 36 6.19 8.57 16.80
CA LYS A 36 5.79 9.22 18.05
C LYS A 36 4.27 9.35 18.11
N ASP A 37 3.67 9.84 17.03
CA ASP A 37 2.22 10.03 16.95
C ASP A 37 1.49 8.69 16.92
N LEU A 38 2.04 7.70 16.21
CA LEU A 38 1.53 6.33 16.19
C LEU A 38 1.49 5.71 17.60
N ALA A 39 2.55 5.87 18.39
CA ALA A 39 2.57 5.37 19.76
C ALA A 39 1.51 6.05 20.64
N ALA A 40 1.36 7.37 20.52
CA ALA A 40 0.34 8.12 21.27
C ALA A 40 -1.09 7.67 20.89
N GLN A 41 -1.35 7.49 19.60
CA GLN A 41 -2.63 7.03 19.08
C GLN A 41 -2.95 5.59 19.51
N LEU A 42 -1.96 4.69 19.43
CA LEU A 42 -2.10 3.30 19.86
C LEU A 42 -2.44 3.22 21.35
N ASN A 43 -1.69 3.93 22.20
CA ASN A 43 -1.94 3.98 23.65
C ASN A 43 -3.34 4.53 23.97
N ALA A 44 -3.78 5.56 23.26
CA ALA A 44 -5.11 6.14 23.44
C ALA A 44 -6.23 5.17 23.02
N ALA A 45 -5.99 4.34 22.00
CA ALA A 45 -6.98 3.42 21.47
C ALA A 45 -7.08 2.10 22.26
N THR A 46 -5.97 1.58 22.77
CA THR A 46 -5.89 0.23 23.36
C THR A 46 -5.53 0.22 24.85
N GLY A 47 -5.26 1.39 25.45
CA GLY A 47 -4.80 1.50 26.84
C GLY A 47 -3.37 1.02 27.07
N SER A 48 -2.59 0.83 26.00
CA SER A 48 -1.18 0.43 26.05
C SER A 48 -0.26 1.56 26.54
N ASP A 49 1.01 1.24 26.81
CA ASP A 49 2.03 2.20 27.25
C ASP A 49 3.30 2.14 26.37
N TRP A 50 3.10 2.30 25.06
CA TRP A 50 4.19 2.40 24.11
C TRP A 50 4.88 3.76 24.20
N SER A 51 6.19 3.73 24.36
CA SER A 51 7.06 4.84 24.00
C SER A 51 7.52 4.74 22.54
N ARG A 52 7.95 5.87 21.96
CA ARG A 52 8.62 5.90 20.65
C ARG A 52 9.76 4.88 20.56
N ALA A 53 10.59 4.78 21.61
CA ALA A 53 11.73 3.86 21.62
C ALA A 53 11.31 2.39 21.65
N SER A 54 10.31 2.04 22.47
CA SER A 54 9.79 0.67 22.52
C SER A 54 9.11 0.25 21.22
N LEU A 55 8.42 1.17 20.53
CA LEU A 55 7.78 0.87 19.25
C LEU A 55 8.80 0.74 18.13
N ILE A 56 9.82 1.61 18.07
CA ILE A 56 10.97 1.45 17.16
C ILE A 56 11.67 0.10 17.37
N ARG A 57 11.80 -0.36 18.61
CA ARG A 57 12.36 -1.69 18.90
C ARG A 57 11.51 -2.81 18.31
N GLN A 58 10.19 -2.69 18.31
CA GLN A 58 9.32 -3.68 17.65
C GLN A 58 9.47 -3.63 16.13
N ILE A 59 9.52 -2.44 15.53
CA ILE A 59 9.67 -2.23 14.07
C ILE A 59 10.99 -2.80 13.54
N LYS A 60 12.08 -2.68 14.32
CA LYS A 60 13.42 -3.17 13.96
C LYS A 60 13.72 -4.57 14.49
N GLY A 61 12.82 -5.13 15.29
CA GLY A 61 13.03 -6.36 16.03
C GLY A 61 12.88 -7.61 15.17
N SER A 62 13.08 -8.77 15.78
CA SER A 62 12.76 -10.03 15.13
C SER A 62 11.24 -10.23 15.09
N VAL A 63 10.74 -10.80 13.98
CA VAL A 63 9.33 -11.14 13.78
C VAL A 63 8.75 -11.94 14.95
N ASN A 64 9.52 -12.89 15.48
CA ASN A 64 9.09 -13.77 16.58
C ASN A 64 9.08 -13.07 17.95
N GLU A 65 9.64 -11.87 18.05
CA GLU A 65 9.70 -11.09 19.28
C GLU A 65 8.68 -9.93 19.27
N CYS A 66 7.92 -9.77 18.19
CA CYS A 66 6.92 -8.73 18.04
C CYS A 66 5.82 -8.90 19.10
N ARG A 67 5.65 -7.88 19.96
CA ARG A 67 4.72 -7.92 21.11
C ARG A 67 3.43 -7.13 20.88
N ILE A 68 3.08 -6.89 19.62
CA ILE A 68 1.82 -6.24 19.27
C ILE A 68 0.68 -7.21 19.58
N THR A 69 -0.30 -6.75 20.35
CA THR A 69 -1.49 -7.54 20.73
C THR A 69 -2.49 -7.62 19.58
N GLN A 70 -3.50 -8.47 19.75
CA GLN A 70 -4.57 -8.61 18.77
C GLN A 70 -5.41 -7.33 18.60
N GLU A 71 -5.71 -6.67 19.72
CA GLU A 71 -6.43 -5.39 19.71
C GLU A 71 -5.62 -4.30 19.01
N GLU A 72 -4.32 -4.23 19.29
CA GLU A 72 -3.39 -3.31 18.63
C GLU A 72 -3.24 -3.61 17.14
N TYR A 73 -3.21 -4.88 16.74
CA TYR A 73 -3.19 -5.28 15.34
C TYR A 73 -4.43 -4.76 14.59
N HIS A 74 -5.64 -4.95 15.14
CA HIS A 74 -6.86 -4.45 14.53
C HIS A 74 -6.87 -2.92 14.43
N TYR A 75 -6.38 -2.23 15.46
CA TYR A 75 -6.24 -0.78 15.41
C TYR A 75 -5.27 -0.34 14.31
N LEU A 76 -4.05 -0.91 14.27
CA LEU A 76 -3.06 -0.62 13.24
C LEU A 76 -3.59 -0.91 11.82
N ARG A 77 -4.37 -1.99 11.66
CA ARG A 77 -4.98 -2.34 10.37
C ARG A 77 -6.01 -1.31 9.93
N SER A 78 -6.76 -0.73 10.87
CA SER A 78 -7.75 0.31 10.59
C SER A 78 -7.15 1.62 10.07
N LEU A 79 -5.84 1.83 10.29
CA LEU A 79 -5.10 3.00 9.78
C LEU A 79 -4.72 2.86 8.30
N LEU A 80 -4.95 1.70 7.68
CA LEU A 80 -4.61 1.43 6.28
C LEU A 80 -5.88 1.22 5.44
N PRO A 81 -5.85 1.58 4.16
CA PRO A 81 -6.97 1.33 3.27
C PRO A 81 -7.24 -0.17 3.14
N SER A 82 -8.52 -0.54 3.15
CA SER A 82 -8.96 -1.90 2.91
C SER A 82 -9.00 -2.21 1.41
N ARG A 83 -8.88 -3.48 1.05
CA ARG A 83 -9.06 -3.93 -0.34
C ARG A 83 -10.50 -3.58 -0.76
N PRO A 84 -10.72 -2.82 -1.84
CA PRO A 84 -12.05 -2.53 -2.36
C PRO A 84 -12.80 -3.82 -2.72
N ALA A 85 -14.11 -3.85 -2.50
CA ALA A 85 -14.94 -5.03 -2.81
C ALA A 85 -14.98 -5.35 -4.31
N ASP A 86 -14.77 -4.32 -5.15
CA ASP A 86 -14.75 -4.40 -6.61
C ASP A 86 -13.32 -4.57 -7.19
N TYR A 87 -12.30 -4.84 -6.36
CA TYR A 87 -10.89 -4.82 -6.75
C TYR A 87 -10.55 -5.80 -7.88
N ASP A 88 -11.17 -6.98 -7.89
CA ASP A 88 -10.96 -8.01 -8.91
C ASP A 88 -11.89 -7.85 -10.13
N GLN A 89 -12.84 -6.91 -10.06
CA GLN A 89 -13.80 -6.59 -11.12
C GLN A 89 -13.46 -5.27 -11.85
N LYS A 90 -12.34 -4.62 -11.50
CA LYS A 90 -11.82 -3.47 -12.24
C LYS A 90 -11.58 -3.86 -13.70
N PHE A 91 -12.06 -3.05 -14.63
CA PHE A 91 -12.17 -3.45 -16.05
C PHE A 91 -11.12 -2.82 -16.96
N PHE A 92 -10.32 -1.89 -16.46
CA PHE A 92 -9.12 -1.39 -17.14
C PHE A 92 -8.01 -1.09 -16.14
N ARG A 93 -6.78 -1.05 -16.63
CA ARG A 93 -5.56 -0.80 -15.86
C ARG A 93 -5.03 0.59 -16.17
N PHE A 94 -4.51 1.29 -15.17
CA PHE A 94 -3.87 2.58 -15.38
C PHE A 94 -2.61 2.73 -14.52
N ILE A 95 -1.74 3.65 -14.95
CA ILE A 95 -0.57 4.07 -14.18
C ILE A 95 -0.69 5.53 -13.78
N ASP A 96 -0.07 5.89 -12.67
CA ASP A 96 -0.20 7.19 -12.01
C ASP A 96 1.20 7.81 -11.82
N LEU A 97 1.65 8.60 -12.79
CA LEU A 97 2.95 9.29 -12.75
C LEU A 97 2.80 10.66 -12.09
N PHE A 98 3.81 11.08 -11.31
CA PHE A 98 3.79 12.34 -10.55
C PHE A 98 2.53 12.48 -9.69
N ALA A 99 2.14 11.37 -9.07
CA ALA A 99 0.80 11.16 -8.54
C ALA A 99 0.39 12.11 -7.40
N GLY A 100 1.35 12.75 -6.74
CA GLY A 100 1.13 13.52 -5.53
C GLY A 100 0.43 12.65 -4.47
N ILE A 101 -0.78 13.06 -4.09
CA ILE A 101 -1.62 12.33 -3.12
C ILE A 101 -2.74 11.51 -3.78
N GLY A 102 -2.73 11.37 -5.11
CA GLY A 102 -3.69 10.55 -5.87
C GLY A 102 -4.94 11.28 -6.34
N GLY A 103 -4.81 12.56 -6.69
CA GLY A 103 -5.94 13.36 -7.20
C GLY A 103 -6.53 12.80 -8.50
N LEU A 104 -5.67 12.45 -9.46
CA LEU A 104 -6.10 11.84 -10.73
C LEU A 104 -6.62 10.42 -10.51
N ARG A 105 -5.89 9.60 -9.72
CA ARG A 105 -6.32 8.25 -9.33
C ARG A 105 -7.77 8.22 -8.82
N SER A 106 -8.18 9.19 -8.01
CA SER A 106 -9.54 9.22 -7.48
C SER A 106 -10.63 9.17 -8.57
N GLY A 107 -10.43 9.86 -9.70
CA GLY A 107 -11.39 9.82 -10.80
C GLY A 107 -11.41 8.49 -11.52
N PHE A 108 -10.24 7.90 -11.78
CA PHE A 108 -10.11 6.65 -12.53
C PHE A 108 -10.51 5.42 -11.71
N ASP A 109 -10.21 5.40 -10.40
CA ASP A 109 -10.65 4.33 -9.49
C ASP A 109 -12.18 4.31 -9.38
N ALA A 110 -12.82 5.50 -9.31
CA ALA A 110 -14.27 5.65 -9.23
C ALA A 110 -15.03 5.16 -10.47
N ILE A 111 -14.37 5.12 -11.63
CA ILE A 111 -14.94 4.56 -12.86
C ILE A 111 -14.44 3.14 -13.15
N GLY A 112 -13.90 2.42 -12.15
CA GLY A 112 -13.54 1.01 -12.29
C GLY A 112 -12.14 0.73 -12.85
N GLY A 113 -11.21 1.69 -12.73
CA GLY A 113 -9.81 1.50 -13.05
C GLY A 113 -9.01 0.83 -11.93
N LYS A 114 -8.04 -0.01 -12.30
CA LYS A 114 -7.03 -0.59 -11.40
C LYS A 114 -5.71 0.15 -11.57
N CYS A 115 -5.25 0.84 -10.52
CA CYS A 115 -3.91 1.42 -10.51
C CYS A 115 -2.88 0.30 -10.39
N VAL A 116 -1.95 0.18 -11.33
CA VAL A 116 -0.97 -0.93 -11.37
C VAL A 116 0.48 -0.44 -11.22
N PHE A 117 0.70 0.87 -11.34
CA PHE A 117 1.98 1.51 -11.09
C PHE A 117 1.78 2.94 -10.62
N THR A 118 2.61 3.40 -9.68
CA THR A 118 2.61 4.80 -9.21
C THR A 118 4.04 5.31 -9.09
N SER A 119 4.31 6.49 -9.64
CA SER A 119 5.57 7.21 -9.43
C SER A 119 5.32 8.51 -8.69
N GLU A 120 5.98 8.70 -7.54
CA GLU A 120 5.92 9.94 -6.78
C GLU A 120 7.23 10.13 -6.00
N TRP A 121 7.88 11.26 -6.18
CA TRP A 121 9.21 11.53 -5.61
C TRP A 121 9.14 12.08 -4.18
N ASN A 122 8.10 12.83 -3.86
CA ASN A 122 7.93 13.48 -2.56
C ASN A 122 7.47 12.46 -1.51
N GLN A 123 8.35 12.17 -0.56
CA GLN A 123 8.06 11.19 0.51
C GLN A 123 6.78 11.50 1.30
N PHE A 124 6.47 12.77 1.58
CA PHE A 124 5.26 13.14 2.33
C PHE A 124 3.98 12.91 1.52
N SER A 125 4.04 13.16 0.20
CA SER A 125 2.94 12.87 -0.72
C SER A 125 2.67 11.38 -0.79
N ARG A 126 3.72 10.56 -0.93
CA ARG A 126 3.59 9.09 -0.89
C ARG A 126 2.98 8.56 0.39
N ARG A 127 3.38 9.09 1.55
CA ARG A 127 2.77 8.70 2.84
C ARG A 127 1.27 8.95 2.82
N THR A 128 0.87 10.15 2.39
CA THR A 128 -0.55 10.51 2.26
C THR A 128 -1.25 9.62 1.24
N TYR A 129 -0.62 9.32 0.12
CA TYR A 129 -1.14 8.42 -0.89
C TYR A 129 -1.39 7.01 -0.30
N SER A 130 -0.38 6.38 0.30
CA SER A 130 -0.48 5.04 0.87
C SER A 130 -1.46 4.95 2.05
N ALA A 131 -1.71 6.06 2.75
CA ALA A 131 -2.73 6.12 3.80
C ALA A 131 -4.17 6.08 3.25
N ASN A 132 -4.39 6.48 2.00
CA ASN A 132 -5.73 6.62 1.42
C ASN A 132 -6.04 5.60 0.32
N TRP A 133 -5.02 5.05 -0.32
CA TRP A 133 -5.18 4.20 -1.50
C TRP A 133 -4.66 2.78 -1.26
N TYR A 134 -5.54 1.79 -1.47
CA TYR A 134 -5.13 0.38 -1.40
C TYR A 134 -4.17 0.05 -2.55
N CYS A 135 -3.01 -0.51 -2.23
CA CYS A 135 -2.03 -1.01 -3.18
C CYS A 135 -1.69 -2.45 -2.81
N ASP A 136 -2.04 -3.39 -3.69
CA ASP A 136 -1.67 -4.80 -3.53
C ASP A 136 -0.21 -4.98 -3.93
N GLU A 137 0.63 -5.44 -3.02
CA GLU A 137 2.09 -5.60 -3.25
C GLU A 137 2.44 -6.58 -4.38
N THR A 138 1.48 -7.42 -4.81
CA THR A 138 1.68 -8.37 -5.90
C THR A 138 1.24 -7.83 -7.26
N GLU A 139 0.44 -6.77 -7.29
CA GLU A 139 -0.17 -6.23 -8.51
C GLU A 139 0.09 -4.73 -8.75
N HIS A 140 0.62 -4.03 -7.75
CA HIS A 140 0.93 -2.60 -7.80
C HIS A 140 2.39 -2.35 -7.41
N TYR A 141 3.06 -1.50 -8.20
CA TYR A 141 4.44 -1.11 -7.98
C TYR A 141 4.57 0.39 -7.71
N PHE A 142 5.45 0.74 -6.77
CA PHE A 142 5.80 2.12 -6.47
C PHE A 142 7.22 2.45 -6.93
N ASN A 143 7.34 3.59 -7.60
CA ASN A 143 8.62 4.21 -7.95
C ASN A 143 8.75 5.57 -7.24
N SER A 144 9.99 5.96 -6.92
CA SER A 144 10.29 7.27 -6.33
C SER A 144 10.81 8.25 -7.37
N ASP A 145 11.86 7.86 -8.09
CA ASP A 145 12.45 8.68 -9.15
C ASP A 145 12.23 7.98 -10.50
N ILE A 146 11.43 8.60 -11.36
CA ILE A 146 11.08 8.00 -12.66
C ILE A 146 12.31 7.85 -13.56
N ARG A 147 13.36 8.63 -13.32
CA ARG A 147 14.62 8.57 -14.08
C ARG A 147 15.37 7.27 -13.87
N ASP A 148 15.14 6.58 -12.74
CA ASP A 148 15.73 5.27 -12.47
C ASP A 148 15.09 4.18 -13.36
N ILE A 149 13.88 4.41 -13.87
CA ILE A 149 13.18 3.50 -14.80
C ILE A 149 13.46 3.90 -16.24
N THR A 150 13.34 5.18 -16.57
CA THR A 150 13.58 5.68 -17.94
C THR A 150 15.06 5.74 -18.29
N LEU A 151 15.94 5.55 -17.31
CA LEU A 151 17.39 5.67 -17.41
C LEU A 151 17.89 7.02 -17.93
N SER A 152 17.03 8.05 -17.89
CA SER A 152 17.32 9.37 -18.48
C SER A 152 18.38 10.17 -17.71
N ASN A 153 18.81 9.69 -16.55
CA ASN A 153 19.93 10.23 -15.78
C ASN A 153 21.29 9.64 -16.21
N LEU A 154 21.30 8.62 -17.09
CA LEU A 154 22.51 7.97 -17.58
C LEU A 154 22.88 8.52 -18.98
N PRO A 155 24.16 8.88 -19.23
CA PRO A 155 24.57 9.54 -20.47
C PRO A 155 24.67 8.61 -21.70
N ASP A 156 24.87 7.31 -21.49
CA ASP A 156 25.20 6.33 -22.54
C ASP A 156 24.19 5.18 -22.61
N VAL A 157 22.90 5.51 -22.59
CA VAL A 157 21.80 4.54 -22.73
C VAL A 157 21.16 4.70 -24.09
N SER A 158 21.04 3.61 -24.85
CA SER A 158 20.30 3.62 -26.11
C SER A 158 18.79 3.62 -25.85
N ASP A 159 18.01 4.12 -26.81
CA ASP A 159 16.54 4.09 -26.72
C ASP A 159 16.01 2.67 -26.48
N ASP A 160 16.58 1.64 -27.14
CA ASP A 160 16.21 0.24 -26.93
C ASP A 160 16.44 -0.24 -25.49
N GLN A 161 17.53 0.21 -24.84
CA GLN A 161 17.81 -0.12 -23.45
C GLN A 161 16.85 0.60 -22.49
N ALA A 162 16.54 1.87 -22.78
CA ALA A 162 15.57 2.64 -22.00
C ALA A 162 14.17 2.02 -22.11
N TYR A 163 13.72 1.65 -23.32
CA TYR A 163 12.44 0.99 -23.53
C TYR A 163 12.37 -0.38 -22.85
N ALA A 164 13.42 -1.20 -22.96
CA ALA A 164 13.48 -2.47 -22.25
C ALA A 164 13.40 -2.31 -20.71
N SER A 165 13.99 -1.25 -20.15
CA SER A 165 13.90 -0.91 -18.73
C SER A 165 12.49 -0.47 -18.32
N ILE A 166 11.83 0.33 -19.15
CA ILE A 166 10.44 0.78 -18.95
C ILE A 166 9.50 -0.43 -18.98
N ASP A 167 9.57 -1.27 -20.01
CA ASP A 167 8.72 -2.46 -20.17
C ASP A 167 8.91 -3.46 -19.02
N ALA A 168 10.12 -3.56 -18.48
CA ALA A 168 10.41 -4.43 -17.33
C ALA A 168 9.85 -3.89 -15.99
N SER A 169 9.65 -2.57 -15.88
CA SER A 169 9.33 -1.90 -14.60
C SER A 169 7.90 -1.38 -14.51
N ILE A 170 7.31 -0.98 -15.65
CA ILE A 170 5.97 -0.41 -15.75
C ILE A 170 5.09 -1.45 -16.43
N PRO A 171 4.13 -2.07 -15.71
CA PRO A 171 3.25 -3.07 -16.29
C PRO A 171 2.40 -2.51 -17.44
N ASP A 172 1.92 -3.40 -18.30
CA ASP A 172 0.91 -3.10 -19.30
C ASP A 172 -0.31 -2.41 -18.67
N HIS A 173 -0.77 -1.37 -19.36
CA HIS A 173 -1.85 -0.48 -18.91
C HIS A 173 -2.62 0.09 -20.11
N ASP A 174 -3.89 0.42 -19.87
CA ASP A 174 -4.78 1.01 -20.87
C ASP A 174 -4.72 2.54 -20.86
N VAL A 175 -4.43 3.13 -19.70
CA VAL A 175 -4.42 4.59 -19.51
C VAL A 175 -3.18 5.02 -18.72
N LEU A 176 -2.52 6.07 -19.18
CA LEU A 176 -1.43 6.75 -18.48
C LEU A 176 -1.92 8.08 -17.92
N LEU A 177 -1.71 8.31 -16.61
CA LEU A 177 -1.97 9.58 -15.92
C LEU A 177 -0.63 10.26 -15.59
N ALA A 178 -0.48 11.56 -15.86
CA ALA A 178 0.72 12.35 -15.58
C ALA A 178 0.41 13.85 -15.49
#